data_AF-A0A3D2HW35-F1
#
_entry.id   AF-A0A3D2HW35-F1
#
_cell.length_a   1.000
_cell.length_b   1.000
_cell.length_c   1.000
_cell.angle_alpha   90.00
_cell.angle_beta   90.00
_cell.angle_gamma   90.00
#
_symmetry.space_group_name_H-M   'P 1'
#
loop_
_entity.id
_entity.type
_entity.pdbx_description
1 polymer ?
#
loop_
_entity_poly.entity_id
_entity_poly.type
_entity_poly.pdbx_seq_one_letter_code
_entity_poly.pdbx_strand_id
1 'polypeptide(L)' 'LRLAGILGMRRARKTPVEILTAADLGLTPEECGLKGSLTRVTAMQTKFPGLRRGARETDPQVGVRELTRILREAGS' A
#
# COMPACT_ATOMS: atom_id res chain seq x y z
N LEU A 1 -3.78 11.64 16.36
CA LEU A 1 -5.18 12.11 16.22
C LEU A 1 -5.90 11.88 17.54
N ARG A 2 -6.70 12.83 18.01
CA ARG A 2 -7.52 12.67 19.23
C ARG A 2 -8.89 12.11 18.87
N LEU A 3 -9.51 11.36 19.79
CA LEU A 3 -10.88 10.89 19.60
C LEU A 3 -11.81 12.10 19.50
N ALA A 4 -12.60 12.17 18.43
CA ALA A 4 -13.57 13.23 18.25
C ALA A 4 -14.77 13.00 19.19
N GLY A 5 -15.06 13.99 20.04
CA GLY A 5 -16.28 13.98 20.84
C GLY A 5 -17.53 14.12 19.98
N ILE A 6 -18.68 13.66 20.48
CA ILE A 6 -19.97 13.66 19.76
C ILE A 6 -20.35 15.07 19.29
N LEU A 7 -20.12 16.10 20.10
CA LEU A 7 -20.36 17.50 19.72
C LEU A 7 -19.44 17.96 18.58
N GLY A 8 -18.18 17.52 18.60
CA GLY A 8 -17.22 17.79 17.52
C GLY A 8 -17.66 17.18 16.20
N MET A 9 -18.11 15.92 16.23
CA MET A 9 -18.66 15.25 15.04
C MET A 9 -19.93 15.93 14.51
N ARG A 10 -20.85 16.34 15.40
CA ARG A 10 -22.07 17.06 15.00
C ARG A 10 -21.78 18.40 14.34
N ARG A 11 -20.76 19.14 14.82
CA ARG A 11 -20.31 20.40 14.22
C ARG A 11 -19.66 20.15 12.87
N ALA A 12 -18.69 19.25 12.81
CA ALA A 12 -17.98 18.91 11.57
C ALA A 12 -18.92 18.49 10.44
N ARG A 13 -19.99 17.74 10.74
CA ARG A 13 -21.01 17.36 9.76
C ARG A 13 -21.76 18.56 9.15
N LYS A 14 -21.89 19.66 9.86
CA LYS A 14 -22.62 20.86 9.42
C LYS A 14 -21.71 21.95 8.88
N THR A 15 -20.41 21.87 9.16
CA THR A 15 -19.44 22.83 8.64
C THR A 15 -19.35 22.68 7.13
N PRO A 16 -19.62 23.74 6.34
CA PRO A 16 -19.39 23.70 4.91
C PRO A 16 -17.94 23.37 4.62
N VAL A 17 -17.72 22.41 3.72
CA VAL A 17 -16.38 22.09 3.22
C VAL A 17 -16.25 22.76 1.86
N GLU A 18 -15.29 23.67 1.75
CA GLU A 18 -14.94 24.30 0.49
C GLU A 18 -14.28 23.26 -0.43
N ILE A 19 -14.75 23.20 -1.68
CA ILE A 19 -14.21 22.29 -2.71
C ILE A 19 -13.57 23.17 -3.77
N LEU A 20 -12.25 23.08 -3.89
CA LEU A 20 -11.48 23.77 -4.91
C LEU A 20 -11.10 22.78 -6.02
N THR A 21 -11.31 23.20 -7.26
CA THR A 21 -10.85 22.50 -8.46
C THR A 21 -9.42 22.91 -8.81
N ALA A 22 -8.79 22.19 -9.74
CA ALA A 22 -7.48 22.60 -10.27
C ALA A 22 -7.53 24.00 -10.88
N ALA A 23 -8.66 24.37 -11.53
CA ALA A 23 -8.84 25.69 -12.12
C ALA A 23 -8.93 26.80 -11.05
N ASP A 24 -9.61 26.54 -9.94
CA ASP A 24 -9.69 27.48 -8.81
C ASP A 24 -8.31 27.77 -8.19
N LEU A 25 -7.37 26.84 -8.36
CA LEU A 25 -5.98 26.94 -7.92
C LEU A 25 -5.03 27.46 -9.02
N GLY A 26 -5.54 27.77 -10.22
CA GLY A 26 -4.74 28.23 -11.35
C GLY A 26 -3.82 27.16 -11.96
N LEU A 27 -4.12 25.88 -11.72
CA LEU A 27 -3.29 24.76 -12.19
C LEU A 27 -3.78 24.24 -13.54
N THR A 28 -2.83 23.97 -14.44
CA THR A 28 -3.09 23.29 -15.70
C THR A 28 -3.10 21.76 -15.53
N PRO A 29 -3.77 21.01 -16.42
CA PRO A 29 -3.72 19.54 -16.38
C PRO A 29 -2.29 18.97 -16.47
N GLU A 30 -1.39 19.65 -17.16
CA GLU A 30 0.02 19.28 -17.33
C GLU A 30 0.82 19.38 -16.02
N GLU A 31 0.31 20.13 -15.04
CA GLU A 31 0.97 20.32 -13.74
C GLU A 31 0.40 19.37 -12.66
N CYS A 32 -0.63 18.60 -13.00
CA CYS A 32 -1.41 17.84 -12.03
C CYS A 32 -1.55 16.35 -12.37
N GLY A 33 -1.72 15.54 -11.31
CA GLY A 33 -2.10 14.14 -11.41
C GLY A 33 -1.13 13.31 -12.27
N LEU A 34 -1.67 12.28 -12.93
CA LEU A 34 -0.89 11.38 -13.77
C LEU A 34 -0.23 12.10 -14.96
N LYS A 35 -0.86 13.16 -15.48
CA LYS A 35 -0.38 13.90 -16.65
C LYS A 35 0.87 14.72 -16.32
N GLY A 36 0.92 15.34 -15.15
CA GLY A 36 2.10 16.08 -14.67
C GLY A 36 3.15 15.25 -13.94
N SER A 37 2.90 13.95 -13.73
CA SER A 37 3.87 13.08 -13.05
C SER A 37 5.04 12.71 -13.97
N LEU A 38 6.27 12.98 -13.52
CA LEU A 38 7.50 12.57 -14.22
C LEU A 38 7.67 11.05 -14.24
N THR A 39 7.14 10.36 -13.24
CA THR A 39 7.27 8.91 -13.08
C THR A 39 5.93 8.22 -13.32
N ARG A 40 6.00 6.95 -13.73
CA ARG A 40 4.82 6.08 -13.88
C ARG A 40 5.04 4.77 -13.14
N VAL A 41 3.99 4.32 -12.45
CA VAL A 41 3.96 2.96 -11.89
C VAL A 41 3.79 1.99 -13.06
N THR A 42 4.78 1.15 -13.31
CA THR A 42 4.77 0.15 -14.39
C THR A 42 4.31 -1.23 -13.93
N ALA A 43 4.61 -1.58 -12.68
CA ALA A 43 4.18 -2.80 -12.05
C ALA A 43 4.04 -2.58 -10.54
N MET A 44 3.08 -3.27 -9.93
CA MET A 44 2.93 -3.36 -8.48
C MET A 44 3.11 -4.80 -8.07
N GLN A 45 3.99 -5.05 -7.11
CA GLN A 45 4.16 -6.36 -6.51
C GLN A 45 3.81 -6.28 -5.03
N THR A 46 3.00 -7.23 -4.57
CA THR A 46 2.74 -7.38 -3.15
C THR A 46 3.94 -8.06 -2.51
N LYS A 47 4.66 -7.34 -1.65
CA LYS A 47 5.88 -7.83 -0.98
C LYS A 47 5.65 -9.10 -0.13
N PHE A 48 4.39 -9.40 0.19
CA PHE A 48 3.95 -10.58 0.94
C PHE A 48 2.79 -11.28 0.20
N PRO A 49 3.06 -12.21 -0.74
CA PRO A 49 2.02 -12.99 -1.39
C PRO A 49 1.53 -14.10 -0.43
N GLY A 50 0.83 -13.73 0.65
CA GLY A 50 0.29 -14.68 1.63
C GLY A 50 1.32 -15.60 2.30
N LEU A 51 0.85 -16.52 3.14
CA LEU A 51 1.69 -17.57 3.72
C LEU A 51 2.32 -18.38 2.58
N ARG A 52 3.66 -18.51 2.57
CA ARG A 52 4.33 -19.52 1.74
C ARG A 52 3.83 -20.89 2.20
N ARG A 53 3.04 -21.57 1.36
CA ARG A 53 2.68 -22.98 1.57
C ARG A 53 3.91 -23.83 1.25
N GLY A 54 4.71 -24.14 2.27
CA GLY A 54 5.62 -25.28 2.20
C GLY A 54 4.79 -26.57 2.24
N ALA A 55 5.19 -27.60 1.48
CA ALA A 55 4.67 -28.93 1.71
C ALA A 55 5.00 -29.34 3.16
N ARG A 56 4.04 -29.93 3.87
CA ARG A 56 4.29 -30.46 5.21
C ARG A 56 5.17 -31.71 5.05
N GLU A 57 6.44 -31.58 5.41
CA GLU A 57 7.40 -32.70 5.40
C GLU A 57 7.54 -33.27 6.82
N THR A 58 7.57 -34.60 6.92
CA THR A 58 7.71 -35.33 8.18
C THR A 58 9.05 -36.09 8.28
N ASP A 59 9.74 -36.30 7.15
CA ASP A 59 11.12 -36.80 7.12
C ASP A 59 12.10 -35.65 7.45
N PRO A 60 12.85 -35.73 8.58
CA PRO A 60 13.78 -34.69 8.97
C PRO A 60 14.89 -34.41 7.94
N GLN A 61 15.37 -35.43 7.22
CA GLN A 61 16.45 -35.27 6.24
C GLN A 61 15.95 -34.56 4.98
N VAL A 62 14.74 -34.88 4.53
CA VAL A 62 14.09 -34.18 3.41
C VAL A 62 13.79 -32.73 3.81
N GLY A 63 13.26 -32.52 5.03
CA GLY A 63 12.94 -31.21 5.56
C GLY A 63 14.15 -30.27 5.65
N VAL A 64 15.30 -30.77 6.15
CA VAL A 64 16.54 -30.00 6.23
C VAL A 64 17.05 -29.59 4.84
N ARG A 65 16.97 -30.49 3.84
CA ARG A 65 17.39 -30.18 2.46
C ARG A 65 16.54 -29.07 1.84
N GLU A 66 15.22 -29.17 1.94
CA GLU A 66 14.30 -28.16 1.39
C GLU A 66 14.42 -26.82 2.13
N LEU A 67 14.57 -26.84 3.46
CA LEU A 67 14.81 -25.62 4.23
C LEU A 67 16.10 -24.92 3.80
N THR A 68 17.17 -25.68 3.60
CA THR A 68 18.46 -25.14 3.13
C THR A 68 18.33 -24.51 1.74
N ARG A 69 17.57 -25.14 0.82
CA ARG A 69 17.28 -24.59 -0.51
C ARG A 69 16.55 -23.25 -0.43
N ILE A 70 15.46 -23.19 0.36
CA ILE A 70 14.65 -21.97 0.52
C ILE A 70 15.47 -20.83 1.12
N LEU A 71 16.32 -21.12 2.13
CA LEU A 71 17.16 -20.12 2.76
C LEU A 71 18.22 -19.55 1.79
N ARG A 72 18.76 -20.38 0.89
CA ARG A 72 19.67 -19.91 -0.17
C ARG A 72 18.96 -19.06 -1.22
N GLU A 73 17.75 -19.42 -1.62
CA GLU A 73 16.95 -18.63 -2.57
C GLU A 73 16.48 -17.29 -1.98
N ALA A 74 16.31 -17.23 -0.65
CA ALA A 74 15.90 -16.02 0.06
C ALA A 74 17.08 -15.10 0.45
N GLY A 75 18.32 -15.60 0.37
CA GLY A 75 19.54 -14.85 0.64
C GLY A 75 20.17 -14.33 -0.65
N SER A 76 20.19 -13.00 -0.78
CA SER A 76 21.05 -12.27 -1.72
C SER A 76 22.53 -12.54 -1.46
#